data_AF-A0A7Z9HV02-F1
#
_entry.id   AF-A0A7Z9HV02-F1
#
_cell.length_a   1.000
_cell.length_b   1.000
_cell.length_c   1.000
_cell.angle_alpha   90.00
_cell.angle_beta   90.00
_cell.angle_gamma   90.00
#
_symmetry.space_group_name_H-M   'P 1'
#
loop_
_entity.id
_entity.type
_entity.pdbx_description
1 polymer ?
#
loop_
_entity_poly.entity_id
_entity_poly.type
_entity_poly.pdbx_seq_one_letter_code
_entity_poly.pdbx_strand_id
1 'polypeptide(L)'
;MLNTGKSICLDKTPAYGLILPFMMKVFPDAKYVVLTRHPLATFSSFADSFFDGDYQIAQNYNPLLNRYVPALARFLRQSEVPFIHVRYEDLVEDPKHG
;
A
#
# COMPACT_ATOMS: atom_id res chain seq x y z
N MET A 1 25.01 2.98 9.08
CA MET A 1 23.96 3.39 8.12
C MET A 1 24.63 3.80 6.82
N LEU A 2 24.19 3.28 5.67
CA LEU A 2 24.72 3.67 4.36
C LEU A 2 24.34 5.13 4.10
N ASN A 3 25.33 6.01 4.15
CA ASN A 3 25.14 7.44 3.92
C ASN A 3 25.15 7.71 2.40
N THR A 4 23.96 7.82 1.80
CA THR A 4 23.79 8.08 0.36
C THR A 4 23.85 9.57 0.01
N GLY A 5 24.09 10.45 0.98
CA GLY A 5 24.07 11.92 0.79
C GLY A 5 22.67 12.51 0.57
N LYS A 6 21.61 11.69 0.63
CA LYS A 6 20.22 12.14 0.46
C LYS A 6 19.67 12.69 1.78
N SER A 7 18.94 13.80 1.69
CA SER A 7 18.24 14.43 2.81
C SER A 7 16.90 13.78 3.15
N ILE A 8 16.40 12.89 2.29
CA ILE A 8 15.10 12.23 2.43
C ILE A 8 15.31 10.72 2.40
N CYS A 9 14.77 10.04 3.41
CA CYS A 9 14.62 8.59 3.43
C CYS A 9 13.22 8.23 2.96
N LEU A 10 13.12 7.33 1.98
CA LEU A 10 11.85 6.77 1.51
C LEU A 10 11.88 5.27 1.79
N ASP A 11 10.91 4.79 2.56
CA ASP A 11 10.68 3.37 2.79
C ASP A 11 9.37 2.96 2.13
N LYS A 12 9.42 1.92 1.30
CA LYS A 12 8.22 1.26 0.78
C LYS A 12 8.27 -0.20 1.19
N THR A 13 7.34 -0.57 2.06
CA THR A 13 7.10 -1.96 2.47
C THR A 13 5.59 -2.22 2.49
N PRO A 14 5.02 -3.02 1.56
CA PRO A 14 3.56 -3.22 1.48
C PRO A 14 2.90 -3.69 2.77
N ALA A 15 3.59 -4.55 3.54
CA ALA A 15 3.09 -5.09 4.81
C ALA A 15 2.80 -4.02 5.87
N TYR A 16 3.36 -2.81 5.73
CA TYR A 16 3.04 -1.68 6.61
C TYR A 16 1.57 -1.28 6.57
N GLY A 17 0.85 -1.61 5.49
CA GLY A 17 -0.60 -1.45 5.41
C GLY A 17 -1.38 -2.14 6.54
N LEU A 18 -0.79 -3.14 7.20
CA LEU A 18 -1.40 -3.85 8.32
C LEU A 18 -1.00 -3.33 9.71
N ILE A 19 -0.04 -2.41 9.78
CA ILE A 19 0.45 -1.81 11.03
C ILE A 19 0.42 -0.27 10.99
N LEU A 20 -0.43 0.32 10.14
CA LEU A 20 -0.50 1.77 9.94
C LEU A 20 -0.67 2.59 11.24
N PRO A 21 -1.51 2.18 12.23
CA PRO A 21 -1.61 2.93 13.50
C PRO A 21 -0.28 2.99 14.26
N PHE A 22 0.53 1.93 14.19
CA PHE A 22 1.86 1.92 14.79
C PHE A 22 2.82 2.84 14.02
N MET A 23 2.78 2.81 12.69
CA MET A 23 3.61 3.69 11.85
C MET A 23 3.32 5.17 12.15
N MET A 24 2.04 5.55 12.23
CA MET A 24 1.59 6.91 12.57
C MET A 24 2.10 7.37 13.95
N LYS A 25 2.18 6.45 14.92
CA LYS A 25 2.71 6.75 16.25
C LYS A 25 4.23 6.91 16.27
N VAL A 26 4.95 6.09 15.53
CA VAL A 26 6.43 6.12 15.50
C VAL A 26 6.94 7.27 14.64
N PHE A 27 6.23 7.59 13.55
CA PHE A 27 6.60 8.63 12.60
C PHE A 27 5.44 9.63 12.39
N PRO A 28 5.08 10.41 13.43
CA PRO A 28 3.94 11.33 13.35
C PRO A 28 4.16 12.45 12.32
N ASP A 29 5.41 12.89 12.13
CA ASP A 29 5.75 13.98 11.21
C ASP A 29 6.09 13.52 9.79
N ALA A 30 6.08 12.20 9.53
CA ALA A 30 6.35 11.66 8.20
C ALA A 30 5.27 12.05 7.18
N LYS A 31 5.66 12.06 5.91
CA LYS A 31 4.72 12.22 4.79
C LYS A 31 4.32 10.83 4.30
N TYR A 32 3.02 10.56 4.31
CA TYR A 32 2.47 9.28 3.88
C TYR A 32 1.97 9.39 2.44
N VAL A 33 2.46 8.50 1.57
CA VAL A 33 1.92 8.31 0.22
C VAL A 33 1.19 6.97 0.22
N VAL A 34 -0.14 7.01 0.08
CA VAL A 34 -0.99 5.82 0.09
C VAL A 34 -1.31 5.46 -1.36
N LEU A 35 -0.65 4.44 -1.88
CA LEU A 35 -0.93 3.90 -3.21
C LEU A 35 -2.00 2.82 -3.12
N THR A 36 -3.14 3.04 -3.78
CA THR A 36 -4.19 2.03 -3.92
C THR A 36 -4.33 1.58 -5.36
N ARG A 37 -4.79 0.34 -5.55
CA ARG A 37 -5.18 -0.21 -6.86
C ARG A 37 -6.52 -0.90 -6.68
N HIS A 38 -7.27 -1.08 -7.77
CA HIS A 38 -8.50 -1.86 -7.76
C HIS A 38 -8.29 -3.22 -7.04
N PRO A 39 -9.12 -3.58 -6.03
CA PRO A 39 -8.86 -4.74 -5.19
C PRO A 39 -8.73 -6.04 -5.98
N LEU A 40 -9.65 -6.29 -6.93
CA LEU A 40 -9.62 -7.52 -7.73
C LEU A 40 -8.42 -7.57 -8.68
N ALA A 41 -7.96 -6.43 -9.20
CA ALA A 41 -6.77 -6.39 -10.05
C ALA A 41 -5.50 -6.70 -9.23
N THR A 42 -5.47 -6.26 -7.97
CA THR A 42 -4.38 -6.59 -7.04
C THR A 42 -4.38 -8.08 -6.70
N PHE A 43 -5.55 -8.66 -6.41
CA PHE A 43 -5.66 -10.08 -6.07
C PHE A 43 -5.35 -11.00 -7.25
N SER A 44 -5.85 -10.70 -8.45
CA SER A 44 -5.48 -11.43 -9.67
C SER A 44 -3.98 -11.35 -9.92
N SER A 45 -3.38 -10.16 -9.87
CA SER A 45 -1.93 -10.01 -10.01
C SER A 45 -1.14 -10.85 -9.00
N PHE A 46 -1.63 -11.01 -7.77
CA PHE A 46 -1.02 -11.85 -6.75
C PHE A 46 -1.15 -13.35 -7.06
N ALA A 47 -2.35 -13.81 -7.43
CA ALA A 47 -2.59 -15.21 -7.80
C ALA A 47 -1.77 -15.60 -9.04
N ASP A 48 -1.79 -14.77 -10.08
CA ASP A 48 -1.10 -15.04 -11.34
C ASP A 48 0.43 -15.03 -11.18
N SER A 49 0.98 -14.18 -10.30
CA SER A 49 2.43 -14.08 -10.13
C SER A 49 3.05 -15.16 -9.23
N PHE A 50 2.29 -15.70 -8.27
CA PHE A 50 2.85 -16.53 -7.19
C PHE A 50 2.18 -17.89 -7.02
N PHE A 51 1.05 -18.14 -7.69
CA PHE A 51 0.24 -19.35 -7.51
C PHE A 51 -0.24 -19.91 -8.85
N ASP A 52 0.42 -19.57 -9.96
CA ASP A 52 0.09 -20.04 -11.31
C ASP A 52 -1.39 -19.78 -11.70
N GLY A 53 -1.97 -18.70 -11.18
CA GLY A 53 -3.38 -18.34 -11.41
C GLY A 53 -4.38 -19.13 -10.55
N ASP A 54 -3.93 -19.91 -9.56
CA ASP A 54 -4.83 -20.56 -8.60
C ASP A 54 -5.27 -19.55 -7.52
N TYR A 55 -6.43 -18.95 -7.76
CA TYR A 55 -7.07 -18.00 -6.86
C TYR A 55 -7.42 -18.59 -5.50
N GLN A 56 -7.78 -19.87 -5.42
CA GLN A 56 -8.19 -20.48 -4.16
C GLN A 56 -6.98 -20.71 -3.25
N ILE A 57 -5.88 -21.21 -3.80
CA ILE A 57 -4.62 -21.34 -3.06
C ILE A 57 -4.13 -19.96 -2.63
N ALA A 58 -4.13 -18.96 -3.52
CA ALA A 58 -3.73 -17.60 -3.21
C ALA A 58 -4.56 -17.00 -2.05
N GLN A 59 -5.88 -17.16 -2.09
CA GLN A 59 -6.79 -16.69 -1.03
C GLN A 59 -6.53 -17.39 0.31
N ASN A 60 -6.31 -18.71 0.28
CA ASN A 60 -6.04 -19.50 1.48
C ASN A 60 -4.66 -19.19 2.08
N TYR A 61 -3.65 -18.94 1.24
CA TYR A 61 -2.31 -18.60 1.68
C TYR A 61 -2.26 -17.20 2.31
N ASN A 62 -2.84 -16.21 1.63
CA ASN A 62 -2.89 -14.84 2.12
C ASN A 62 -4.16 -14.13 1.62
N PRO A 63 -5.19 -13.99 2.47
CA PRO A 63 -6.45 -13.35 2.08
C PRO A 63 -6.28 -11.82 1.99
N LEU A 64 -5.60 -11.36 0.93
CA LEU A 64 -5.16 -9.98 0.75
C LEU A 64 -6.32 -8.99 0.87
N LEU A 65 -7.43 -9.28 0.22
CA LEU A 65 -8.61 -8.40 0.21
C LEU A 65 -9.14 -8.20 1.62
N ASN A 66 -9.31 -9.27 2.37
CA ASN A 66 -9.85 -9.25 3.73
C ASN A 66 -8.94 -8.49 4.70
N ARG A 67 -7.62 -8.56 4.49
CA ARG A 67 -6.62 -7.94 5.38
C ARG A 67 -6.38 -6.47 5.06
N TYR A 68 -6.11 -6.15 3.80
CA TYR A 68 -5.61 -4.83 3.41
C TYR A 68 -6.73 -3.85 3.09
N VAL A 69 -7.84 -4.28 2.48
CA VAL A 69 -8.91 -3.35 2.09
C VAL A 69 -9.50 -2.62 3.30
N PRO A 70 -9.86 -3.29 4.42
CA PRO A 70 -10.39 -2.59 5.58
C PRO A 70 -9.35 -1.70 6.26
N ALA A 71 -8.08 -2.13 6.28
CA ALA A 71 -6.98 -1.39 6.91
C ALA A 71 -6.67 -0.08 6.15
N LEU A 72 -6.53 -0.16 4.82
CA LEU A 72 -6.32 1.01 3.97
C LEU A 72 -7.54 1.93 3.99
N ALA A 73 -8.75 1.38 3.91
CA ALA A 73 -9.97 2.18 3.98
C ALA A 73 -10.09 2.96 5.29
N ARG A 74 -9.67 2.37 6.42
CA ARG A 74 -9.61 3.06 7.72
C ARG A 74 -8.58 4.19 7.69
N PHE A 75 -7.40 3.94 7.14
CA PHE A 75 -6.35 4.96 7.03
C PHE A 75 -6.74 6.13 6.10
N LEU A 76 -7.44 5.86 5.00
CA LEU A 76 -7.90 6.91 4.09
C LEU A 76 -9.00 7.80 4.70
N ARG A 77 -9.62 7.38 5.82
CA ARG A 77 -10.66 8.15 6.53
C ARG A 77 -10.17 8.84 7.80
N GLN A 78 -8.95 8.55 8.27
CA GLN A 78 -8.42 9.23 9.45
C GLN A 78 -7.92 10.64 9.11
N SER A 79 -7.70 11.45 10.14
CA SER A 79 -7.17 12.82 10.05
C SER A 79 -6.03 13.08 11.06
N GLU A 80 -5.46 12.04 11.64
CA GLU A 80 -4.36 12.09 12.63
C GLU A 80 -3.01 12.42 11.98
N VAL A 81 -2.77 11.95 10.74
CA VAL A 81 -1.56 12.30 9.96
C VAL A 81 -1.94 12.71 8.53
N PRO A 82 -1.20 13.67 7.94
CA PRO A 82 -1.41 14.03 6.53
C PRO A 82 -0.95 12.91 5.60
N PHE A 83 -1.70 12.70 4.53
CA PHE A 83 -1.32 11.77 3.47
C PHE A 83 -1.74 12.29 2.09
N ILE A 84 -1.08 11.76 1.05
CA ILE A 84 -1.52 11.89 -0.33
C ILE A 84 -2.01 10.51 -0.78
N HIS A 85 -3.22 10.47 -1.34
CA HIS A 85 -3.80 9.25 -1.92
C HIS A 85 -3.53 9.23 -3.41
N VAL A 86 -2.81 8.20 -3.86
CA VAL A 86 -2.51 7.97 -5.27
C VAL A 86 -3.24 6.70 -5.70
N ARG A 87 -4.01 6.80 -6.78
CA ARG A 87 -4.61 5.64 -7.42
C ARG A 87 -3.69 5.14 -8.52
N TYR A 88 -3.43 3.84 -8.54
CA TYR A 88 -2.56 3.21 -9.51
C TYR A 88 -3.06 3.43 -10.94
N GLU A 89 -4.37 3.32 -11.14
CA GLU A 89 -5.00 3.50 -12.45
C GLU A 89 -4.73 4.90 -13.02
N ASP A 90 -4.95 5.92 -12.20
CA ASP A 90 -4.71 7.33 -12.58
C ASP A 90 -3.20 7.56 -12.84
N LEU A 91 -2.32 6.99 -12.01
CA LEU A 91 -0.87 7.13 -12.13
C LEU A 91 -0.30 6.51 -13.43
N VAL A 92 -0.85 5.39 -13.90
CA VAL A 92 -0.37 4.75 -15.14
C VAL A 92 -1.02 5.33 -16.39
N GLU A 93 -2.21 5.91 -16.26
CA GLU A 93 -2.88 6.59 -17.36
C GLU A 93 -2.24 7.95 -17.66
N ASP A 94 -1.93 8.75 -16.64
CA ASP A 94 -1.23 10.03 -16.79
C ASP A 94 -0.18 10.26 -15.67
N PRO A 95 1.07 9.83 -15.87
CA PRO A 95 2.13 9.91 -14.86
C PRO A 95 2.53 11.32 -14.43
N LYS A 96 2.13 12.38 -15.16
CA LYS A 96 2.56 13.76 -14.90
C LYS A 96 1.62 14.55 -13.98
N HIS A 97 0.41 14.03 -13.72
CA HIS A 97 -0.63 14.75 -12.99
C HIS A 97 -1.02 14.11 -11.63
N GLY A 98 -0.38 13.00 -11.24
CA GLY A 98 -0.62 12.27 -9.98
C GLY A 98 0.10 12.80 -8.75
#